data_AF-A0A972N0B3-F1
#
_entry.id   AF-A0A972N0B3-F1
#
_cell.length_a   1.000
_cell.length_b   1.000
_cell.length_c   1.000
_cell.angle_alpha   90.00
_cell.angle_beta   90.00
_cell.angle_gamma   90.00
#
_symmetry.space_group_name_H-M   'P 1'
#
loop_
_entity.id
_entity.type
_entity.pdbx_description
1 polymer ?
#
loop_
_entity_poly.entity_id
_entity_poly.type
_entity_poly.pdbx_seq_one_letter_code
_entity_poly.pdbx_strand_id
1 'polypeptide(L)'
;MRRILPLLMLLGCGNPLLKSWEEKAKRDPVAVLEEIGDSLNSTAFRKKMSLTPLGPKVSNFVGELLLNLNYDALSLESLLRVADALKSYMQFLYDYGLFDERWERAVFSYREVLRAVKRRVASVEDLDSLAHITRRLKPPITARAYKKEYESLIEMYRRRSLQEGDIRWGMREEDVIALWGEPESVDTVLSVAGSSFGKLLNYGDRQVLIIDGKVEDVFEK
;
A
#
# COMPACT_ATOMS: atom_id res chain seq x y z
N MET A 1 -10.06 -10.11 27.36
CA MET A 1 -11.15 -9.12 27.40
C MET A 1 -11.13 -8.29 26.12
N ARG A 2 -12.12 -8.45 25.25
CA ARG A 2 -12.26 -7.69 23.98
C ARG A 2 -12.63 -6.24 24.31
N ARG A 3 -11.76 -5.28 23.98
CA ARG A 3 -12.03 -3.84 24.12
C ARG A 3 -12.86 -3.38 22.92
N ILE A 4 -14.18 -3.30 23.10
CA ILE A 4 -15.09 -2.61 22.18
C ILE A 4 -15.03 -1.12 22.54
N LEU A 5 -14.39 -0.32 21.70
CA LEU A 5 -14.31 1.14 21.84
C LEU A 5 -15.69 1.74 21.50
N PRO A 6 -16.28 2.63 22.34
CA PRO A 6 -17.64 3.12 22.10
C PRO A 6 -17.66 4.15 20.97
N LEU A 7 -18.46 3.85 19.94
CA LEU A 7 -18.68 4.61 18.70
C LEU A 7 -19.47 5.93 18.88
N LEU A 8 -19.61 6.44 20.10
CA LEU A 8 -20.60 7.46 20.45
C LEU A 8 -20.00 8.52 21.38
N MET A 9 -19.38 9.57 20.81
CA MET A 9 -19.38 10.93 21.37
C MET A 9 -19.08 11.94 20.26
N LEU A 10 -20.14 12.53 19.70
CA LEU A 10 -20.05 13.74 18.88
C LEU A 10 -21.29 14.57 19.18
N LEU A 11 -21.09 15.70 19.86
CA LEU A 11 -21.75 17.00 19.64
C LEU A 11 -21.24 18.00 20.71
N GLY A 12 -20.71 19.12 20.25
CA GLY A 12 -20.33 20.28 21.07
C GLY A 12 -19.00 20.17 21.82
N CYS A 13 -18.10 21.15 21.67
CA CYS A 13 -16.81 21.28 22.36
C CYS A 13 -15.71 20.26 21.99
N GLY A 14 -15.12 20.40 20.79
CA GLY A 14 -13.84 19.78 20.39
C GLY A 14 -13.83 18.26 20.44
N ASN A 15 -13.90 17.60 19.28
CA ASN A 15 -14.00 16.14 19.21
C ASN A 15 -12.92 15.46 20.10
N PRO A 16 -13.33 14.71 21.15
CA PRO A 16 -12.40 14.04 22.07
C PRO A 16 -11.42 13.11 21.35
N LEU A 17 -11.83 12.52 20.22
CA LEU A 17 -10.98 11.64 19.42
C LEU A 17 -9.80 12.41 18.79
N LEU A 18 -10.09 13.55 18.14
CA LEU A 18 -9.05 14.36 17.50
C LEU A 18 -8.07 14.90 18.55
N LYS A 19 -8.56 15.42 19.67
CA LYS A 19 -7.71 15.88 20.78
C LYS A 19 -6.84 14.75 21.34
N SER A 20 -7.40 13.55 21.50
CA SER A 20 -6.65 12.38 21.93
C SER A 20 -5.53 12.03 20.95
N TRP A 21 -5.80 12.08 19.64
CA TRP A 21 -4.78 11.85 18.62
C TRP A 21 -3.70 12.94 18.61
N GLU A 22 -4.08 14.21 18.71
CA GLU A 22 -3.15 15.34 18.80
C GLU A 22 -2.18 15.19 19.99
N GLU A 23 -2.67 14.80 21.16
CA GLU A 23 -1.81 14.57 22.34
C GLU A 23 -0.91 13.33 22.19
N LYS A 24 -1.43 12.23 21.65
CA LYS A 24 -0.63 11.02 21.38
C LYS A 24 0.46 11.28 20.35
N ALA A 25 0.17 12.08 19.32
CA ALA A 25 1.08 12.32 18.21
C ALA A 25 2.34 13.09 18.62
N LYS A 26 2.29 13.85 19.72
CA LYS A 26 3.48 14.47 20.33
C LYS A 26 4.52 13.45 20.80
N ARG A 27 4.09 12.21 21.06
CA ARG A 27 4.95 11.12 21.56
C ARG A 27 5.25 10.08 20.48
N ASP A 28 4.22 9.67 19.74
CA ASP A 28 4.34 8.65 18.70
C ASP A 28 3.44 8.99 17.50
N PRO A 29 3.92 9.82 16.55
CA PRO A 29 3.14 10.21 15.38
C PRO A 29 2.86 9.03 14.43
N VAL A 30 3.73 8.00 14.41
CA VAL A 30 3.55 6.82 13.54
C VAL A 30 2.39 5.96 14.05
N ALA A 31 2.31 5.70 15.35
CA ALA A 31 1.19 4.96 15.93
C ALA A 31 -0.15 5.69 15.74
N VAL A 32 -0.15 7.03 15.80
CA VAL A 32 -1.37 7.81 15.53
C VAL A 32 -1.78 7.71 14.07
N LEU A 33 -0.84 7.79 13.12
CA LEU A 33 -1.15 7.59 11.70
C LEU A 33 -1.74 6.21 11.43
N GLU A 34 -1.18 5.16 12.04
CA GLU A 34 -1.71 3.80 11.96
C GLU A 34 -3.15 3.72 12.52
N GLU A 35 -3.39 4.26 13.72
CA GLU A 35 -4.73 4.26 14.34
C GLU A 35 -5.77 4.98 13.46
N ILE A 36 -5.37 6.07 12.80
CA ILE A 36 -6.22 6.79 11.84
C ILE A 36 -6.44 5.96 10.57
N GLY A 37 -5.38 5.36 10.01
CA GLY A 37 -5.46 4.49 8.84
C GLY A 37 -6.40 3.31 9.05
N ASP A 38 -6.25 2.62 10.18
CA ASP A 38 -7.13 1.52 10.60
C ASP A 38 -8.58 1.97 10.77
N SER A 39 -8.79 3.15 11.37
CA SER A 39 -10.12 3.74 11.47
C SER A 39 -10.73 4.01 10.09
N LEU A 40 -9.92 4.51 9.15
CA LEU A 40 -10.32 4.75 7.77
C LEU A 40 -10.50 3.45 6.97
N ASN A 41 -10.12 2.27 7.45
CA ASN A 41 -10.51 1.00 6.80
C ASN A 41 -11.99 0.65 7.02
N SER A 42 -12.63 1.21 8.05
CA SER A 42 -14.07 1.04 8.30
C SER A 42 -14.92 1.91 7.39
N THR A 43 -15.74 1.29 6.53
CA THR A 43 -16.70 1.99 5.65
C THR A 43 -17.63 2.93 6.43
N ALA A 44 -18.09 2.51 7.61
CA ALA A 44 -18.96 3.33 8.45
C ALA A 44 -18.23 4.57 8.97
N PHE A 45 -16.96 4.42 9.38
CA PHE A 45 -16.13 5.54 9.82
C PHE A 45 -15.81 6.49 8.66
N ARG A 46 -15.39 5.96 7.49
CA ARG A 46 -15.14 6.77 6.28
C ARG A 46 -16.34 7.61 5.87
N LYS A 47 -17.54 7.00 5.82
CA LYS A 47 -18.78 7.70 5.48
C LYS A 47 -19.14 8.77 6.49
N LYS A 48 -18.93 8.51 7.78
CA LYS A 48 -19.16 9.51 8.82
C LYS A 48 -18.16 10.66 8.73
N MET A 49 -16.90 10.36 8.43
CA MET A 49 -15.84 11.34 8.26
C MET A 49 -16.10 12.28 7.08
N SER A 50 -16.58 11.77 5.95
CA SER A 50 -16.88 12.61 4.78
C SER A 50 -18.11 13.50 4.94
N LEU A 51 -19.08 13.09 5.77
CA LEU A 51 -20.34 13.81 5.97
C LEU A 51 -20.30 14.81 7.13
N THR A 52 -19.20 14.89 7.88
CA THR A 52 -19.12 15.74 9.08
C THR A 52 -18.01 16.79 8.96
N PRO A 53 -18.12 17.94 9.68
CA PRO A 53 -17.05 18.94 9.76
C PRO A 53 -15.73 18.42 10.37
N LEU A 54 -15.74 17.20 10.91
CA LEU A 54 -14.55 16.52 11.43
C LEU A 54 -13.63 16.03 10.33
N GLY A 55 -14.17 15.67 9.15
CA GLY A 55 -13.40 15.18 8.00
C GLY A 55 -12.23 16.09 7.65
N PRO A 56 -12.48 17.37 7.32
CA PRO A 56 -11.42 18.33 7.00
C PRO A 56 -10.39 18.50 8.12
N LYS A 57 -10.81 18.49 9.39
CA LYS A 57 -9.90 18.65 10.54
C LYS A 57 -8.94 17.48 10.68
N VAL A 58 -9.46 16.24 10.59
CA VAL A 58 -8.61 15.04 10.63
C VAL A 58 -7.72 14.99 9.40
N SER A 59 -8.22 15.34 8.21
CA SER A 59 -7.39 15.41 7.01
C SER A 59 -6.23 16.39 7.13
N ASN A 60 -6.47 17.58 7.68
CA ASN A 60 -5.42 18.57 7.91
C ASN A 60 -4.40 18.06 8.93
N PHE A 61 -4.88 17.51 10.04
CA PHE A 61 -4.03 16.90 11.07
C PHE A 61 -3.16 15.76 10.51
N VAL A 62 -3.72 14.86 9.71
CA VAL A 62 -2.97 13.80 9.01
C VAL A 62 -1.92 14.39 8.10
N GLY A 63 -2.27 15.42 7.30
CA GLY A 63 -1.33 16.13 6.45
C GLY A 63 -0.16 16.74 7.23
N GLU A 64 -0.43 17.35 8.38
CA GLU A 64 0.61 17.91 9.26
C GLU A 64 1.52 16.83 9.85
N LEU A 65 0.96 15.72 10.34
CA LEU A 65 1.76 14.60 10.83
C LEU A 65 2.70 14.07 9.75
N LEU A 66 2.16 13.84 8.55
CA LEU A 66 2.93 13.32 7.42
C LEU A 66 4.06 14.26 6.98
N LEU A 67 3.84 15.58 7.00
CA LEU A 67 4.88 16.55 6.64
C LEU A 67 5.99 16.64 7.71
N ASN A 68 5.66 16.40 8.97
CA ASN A 68 6.60 16.51 10.09
C ASN A 68 7.39 15.22 10.36
N LEU A 69 7.07 14.11 9.68
CA LEU A 69 7.84 12.87 9.81
C LEU A 69 9.21 13.02 9.13
N ASN A 70 10.26 12.67 9.87
CA ASN A 70 11.57 12.43 9.28
C ASN A 70 11.66 10.99 8.74
N TYR A 71 11.20 10.78 7.50
CA TYR A 71 11.19 9.47 6.84
C TYR A 71 12.56 8.77 6.81
N ASP A 72 13.64 9.53 6.81
CA ASP A 72 15.00 8.99 6.79
C ASP A 72 15.47 8.46 8.15
N ALA A 73 14.88 8.93 9.24
CA ALA A 73 15.15 8.41 10.59
C ALA A 73 14.28 7.21 10.97
N LEU A 74 13.21 6.93 10.23
CA LEU A 74 12.27 5.85 10.57
C LEU A 74 12.86 4.45 10.33
N SER A 75 12.48 3.48 11.16
CA SER A 75 12.77 2.07 10.89
C SER A 75 12.00 1.59 9.64
N LEU A 76 12.44 0.48 9.03
CA LEU A 76 11.70 -0.13 7.92
C LEU A 76 10.27 -0.49 8.32
N GLU A 77 10.08 -1.06 9.51
CA GLU A 77 8.75 -1.39 10.03
C GLU A 77 7.86 -0.15 10.20
N SER A 78 8.41 0.93 10.76
CA SER A 78 7.69 2.20 10.90
C SER A 78 7.29 2.77 9.54
N LEU A 79 8.17 2.69 8.53
CA LEU A 79 7.85 3.11 7.16
C LEU A 79 6.71 2.28 6.56
N LEU A 80 6.66 0.98 6.81
CA LEU A 80 5.57 0.11 6.35
C LEU A 80 4.24 0.45 7.04
N ARG A 81 4.26 0.74 8.35
CA ARG A 81 3.06 1.20 9.08
C ARG A 81 2.55 2.54 8.54
N VAL A 82 3.45 3.49 8.26
CA VAL A 82 3.09 4.76 7.61
C VAL A 82 2.55 4.53 6.20
N ALA A 83 3.14 3.59 5.44
CA ALA A 83 2.65 3.24 4.11
C ALA A 83 1.19 2.77 4.18
N ASP A 84 0.87 1.80 5.05
CA ASP A 84 -0.48 1.27 5.18
C ASP A 84 -1.49 2.35 5.58
N ALA A 85 -1.13 3.21 6.54
CA ALA A 85 -1.95 4.36 6.93
C ALA A 85 -2.21 5.32 5.75
N LEU A 86 -1.18 5.62 4.97
CA LEU A 86 -1.29 6.44 3.76
C LEU A 86 -2.21 5.81 2.72
N LYS A 87 -2.18 4.48 2.55
CA LYS A 87 -3.08 3.82 1.59
C LYS A 87 -4.54 3.99 1.97
N SER A 88 -4.88 3.75 3.24
CA SER A 88 -6.24 3.95 3.74
C SER A 88 -6.67 5.41 3.62
N TYR A 89 -5.75 6.34 3.90
CA TYR A 89 -6.02 7.77 3.74
C TYR A 89 -6.22 8.19 2.27
N MET A 90 -5.37 7.72 1.37
CA MET A 90 -5.50 7.99 -0.07
C MET A 90 -6.78 7.38 -0.64
N GLN A 91 -7.14 6.16 -0.25
CA GLN A 91 -8.41 5.56 -0.65
C GLN A 91 -9.60 6.40 -0.17
N PHE A 92 -9.56 6.89 1.08
CA PHE A 92 -10.56 7.81 1.60
C PHE A 92 -10.66 9.10 0.76
N LEU A 93 -9.53 9.74 0.43
CA LEU A 93 -9.55 10.95 -0.39
C LEU A 93 -10.14 10.67 -1.78
N TYR A 94 -9.81 9.53 -2.39
CA TYR A 94 -10.31 9.13 -3.70
C TYR A 94 -11.80 8.82 -3.70
N ASP A 95 -12.27 8.01 -2.75
CA ASP A 95 -13.69 7.61 -2.60
C ASP A 95 -14.63 8.83 -2.52
N TYR A 96 -14.15 9.96 -2.01
CA TYR A 96 -14.92 11.19 -1.84
C TYR A 96 -14.49 12.35 -2.73
N GLY A 97 -13.65 12.10 -3.75
CA GLY A 97 -13.26 13.10 -4.74
C GLY A 97 -12.44 14.27 -4.20
N LEU A 98 -11.67 14.07 -3.13
CA LEU A 98 -10.88 15.11 -2.45
C LEU A 98 -9.48 15.24 -3.07
N PHE A 99 -9.42 15.73 -4.31
CA PHE A 99 -8.19 15.86 -5.11
C PHE A 99 -7.50 17.23 -4.99
N ASP A 100 -7.52 17.82 -3.79
CA ASP A 100 -6.88 19.11 -3.51
C ASP A 100 -5.49 18.95 -2.87
N GLU A 101 -4.99 19.98 -2.17
CA GLU A 101 -3.71 19.95 -1.46
C GLU A 101 -3.54 18.73 -0.54
N ARG A 102 -4.64 18.16 -0.01
CA ARG A 102 -4.58 16.97 0.85
C ARG A 102 -4.13 15.74 0.07
N TRP A 103 -4.62 15.59 -1.17
CA TRP A 103 -4.20 14.54 -2.07
C TRP A 103 -2.74 14.71 -2.46
N GLU A 104 -2.34 15.93 -2.83
CA GLU A 104 -0.94 16.22 -3.18
C GLU A 104 0.02 15.89 -2.03
N ARG A 105 -0.33 16.26 -0.80
CA ARG A 105 0.45 15.92 0.41
C ARG A 105 0.53 14.40 0.62
N ALA A 106 -0.59 13.68 0.51
CA ALA A 106 -0.60 12.22 0.67
C ALA A 106 0.26 11.53 -0.39
N VAL A 107 0.15 11.95 -1.65
CA VAL A 107 0.96 11.46 -2.78
C VAL A 107 2.44 11.73 -2.55
N PHE A 108 2.80 12.94 -2.12
CA PHE A 108 4.17 13.32 -1.80
C PHE A 108 4.73 12.43 -0.69
N SER A 109 4.02 12.30 0.43
CA SER A 109 4.43 11.47 1.57
C SER A 109 4.58 10.00 1.19
N TYR A 110 3.66 9.45 0.38
CA TYR A 110 3.78 8.08 -0.10
C TYR A 110 5.05 7.87 -0.93
N ARG A 111 5.39 8.84 -1.79
CA ARG A 111 6.63 8.80 -2.56
C ARG A 111 7.87 8.83 -1.66
N GLU A 112 7.88 9.65 -0.61
CA GLU A 112 8.99 9.71 0.34
C GLU A 112 9.14 8.40 1.14
N VAL A 113 8.02 7.76 1.51
CA VAL A 113 8.03 6.40 2.09
C VAL A 113 8.67 5.41 1.13
N LEU A 114 8.26 5.36 -0.14
CA LEU A 114 8.84 4.44 -1.13
C LEU A 114 10.34 4.66 -1.31
N ARG A 115 10.81 5.92 -1.32
CA ARG A 115 12.24 6.26 -1.40
C ARG A 115 13.01 5.79 -0.17
N ALA A 116 12.48 6.04 1.02
CA ALA A 116 13.08 5.62 2.28
C ALA A 116 13.13 4.10 2.41
N VAL A 117 12.07 3.39 2.00
CA VAL A 117 12.04 1.93 1.97
C VAL A 117 13.02 1.39 0.94
N LYS A 118 13.08 1.94 -0.28
CA LYS A 118 14.01 1.52 -1.33
C LYS A 118 15.46 1.49 -0.87
N ARG A 119 15.88 2.49 -0.10
CA ARG A 119 17.23 2.54 0.48
C ARG A 119 17.48 1.41 1.47
N ARG A 120 16.47 1.01 2.25
CA ARG A 120 16.56 -0.02 3.30
C ARG A 120 16.44 -1.44 2.76
N VAL A 121 15.60 -1.68 1.76
CA VAL A 121 15.45 -3.02 1.17
C VAL A 121 16.69 -3.45 0.38
N ALA A 122 17.57 -2.51 0.01
CA ALA A 122 18.85 -2.84 -0.60
C ALA A 122 19.71 -3.79 0.27
N SER A 123 19.56 -3.74 1.60
CA SER A 123 20.29 -4.59 2.54
C SER A 123 19.50 -5.82 3.01
N VAL A 124 18.28 -6.04 2.51
CA VAL A 124 17.51 -7.25 2.83
C VAL A 124 17.94 -8.34 1.86
N GLU A 125 18.55 -9.42 2.36
CA GLU A 125 19.06 -10.52 1.53
C GLU A 125 17.96 -11.53 1.17
N ASP A 126 17.09 -11.83 2.13
CA ASP A 126 16.00 -12.79 1.98
C ASP A 126 14.95 -12.32 0.94
N LEU A 127 14.74 -13.14 -0.10
CA LEU A 127 13.81 -12.82 -1.18
C LEU A 127 12.35 -12.85 -0.74
N ASP A 128 11.99 -13.70 0.22
CA ASP A 128 10.60 -13.81 0.69
C ASP A 128 10.22 -12.56 1.50
N SER A 129 11.15 -12.06 2.32
CA SER A 129 11.03 -10.77 2.99
C SER A 129 10.91 -9.62 1.99
N LEU A 130 11.73 -9.61 0.93
CA LEU A 130 11.63 -8.60 -0.14
C LEU A 130 10.29 -8.66 -0.87
N ALA A 131 9.80 -9.86 -1.18
CA ALA A 131 8.49 -10.08 -1.79
C ALA A 131 7.38 -9.55 -0.89
N HIS A 132 7.42 -9.89 0.40
CA HIS A 132 6.46 -9.41 1.40
C HIS A 132 6.44 -7.88 1.48
N ILE A 133 7.61 -7.26 1.64
CA ILE A 133 7.75 -5.80 1.73
C ILE A 133 7.22 -5.12 0.45
N THR A 134 7.62 -5.62 -0.72
CA THR A 134 7.25 -5.01 -2.00
C THR A 134 5.76 -5.16 -2.27
N ARG A 135 5.17 -6.34 -2.01
CA ARG A 135 3.71 -6.56 -2.08
C ARG A 135 2.96 -5.64 -1.11
N ARG A 136 3.45 -5.52 0.13
CA ARG A 136 2.89 -4.61 1.13
C ARG A 136 3.01 -3.14 0.73
N LEU A 137 3.78 -2.76 -0.28
CA LEU A 137 3.85 -1.39 -0.81
C LEU A 137 3.05 -1.18 -2.10
N LYS A 138 2.28 -2.18 -2.56
CA LYS A 138 1.35 -2.02 -3.69
C LYS A 138 0.38 -0.88 -3.38
N PRO A 139 0.38 0.22 -4.15
CA PRO A 139 -0.48 1.35 -3.87
C PRO A 139 -1.95 0.98 -4.13
N PRO A 140 -2.91 1.57 -3.38
CA PRO A 140 -4.33 1.28 -3.55
C PRO A 140 -4.87 1.85 -4.86
N ILE A 141 -4.25 2.93 -5.34
CA ILE A 141 -4.59 3.65 -6.56
C ILE A 141 -3.28 3.83 -7.32
N THR A 142 -3.26 3.66 -8.63
CA THR A 142 -2.03 3.89 -9.42
C THR A 142 -1.98 5.35 -9.86
N ALA A 143 -1.11 6.17 -9.24
CA ALA A 143 -0.84 7.53 -9.69
C ALA A 143 0.55 7.67 -10.31
N ARG A 144 0.66 8.43 -11.41
CA ARG A 144 1.93 8.70 -12.11
C ARG A 144 3.02 9.24 -11.18
N ALA A 145 2.64 9.98 -10.15
CA ALA A 145 3.53 10.70 -9.24
C ALA A 145 4.45 9.81 -8.37
N TYR A 146 4.07 8.57 -8.08
CA TYR A 146 4.90 7.59 -7.35
C TYR A 146 5.05 6.24 -8.06
N LYS A 147 4.45 6.09 -9.25
CA LYS A 147 4.53 4.86 -10.05
C LYS A 147 5.98 4.45 -10.30
N LYS A 148 6.84 5.41 -10.65
CA LYS A 148 8.26 5.15 -10.93
C LYS A 148 9.00 4.60 -9.71
N GLU A 149 8.79 5.18 -8.53
CA GLU A 149 9.40 4.73 -7.29
C GLU A 149 8.97 3.30 -6.93
N TYR A 150 7.67 3.00 -7.06
CA TYR A 150 7.15 1.66 -6.79
C TYR A 150 7.63 0.62 -7.83
N GLU A 151 7.61 0.95 -9.12
CA GLU A 151 8.14 0.05 -10.17
C GLU A 151 9.64 -0.21 -9.98
N SER A 152 10.39 0.77 -9.50
CA SER A 152 11.79 0.57 -9.17
C SER A 152 12.01 -0.38 -8.00
N LEU A 153 11.11 -0.46 -7.03
CA LEU A 153 11.16 -1.45 -5.95
C LEU A 153 10.92 -2.86 -6.50
N ILE A 154 9.89 -3.02 -7.34
CA ILE A 154 9.60 -4.30 -8.02
C ILE A 154 10.81 -4.74 -8.85
N GLU A 155 11.42 -3.84 -9.62
CA GLU A 155 12.56 -4.17 -10.46
C GLU A 155 13.79 -4.61 -9.64
N MET A 156 14.01 -4.04 -8.44
CA MET A 156 15.06 -4.52 -7.53
C MET A 156 14.81 -5.96 -7.07
N TYR A 157 13.57 -6.27 -6.68
CA TYR A 157 13.18 -7.61 -6.29
C TYR A 157 13.28 -8.62 -7.44
N ARG A 158 12.77 -8.25 -8.62
CA ARG A 158 12.81 -9.07 -9.85
C ARG A 158 14.24 -9.47 -10.22
N ARG A 159 15.17 -8.52 -10.25
CA ARG A 159 16.58 -8.80 -10.64
C ARG A 159 17.25 -9.82 -9.73
N ARG A 160 16.95 -9.81 -8.43
CA ARG A 160 17.48 -10.80 -7.49
C ARG A 160 16.78 -12.14 -7.64
N SER A 161 15.48 -12.13 -7.87
CA SER A 161 14.71 -13.35 -8.13
C SER A 161 15.19 -14.10 -9.39
N LEU A 162 15.56 -13.36 -10.45
CA LEU A 162 16.14 -13.96 -11.66
C LEU A 162 17.47 -14.69 -11.42
N GLN A 163 18.23 -14.30 -10.40
CA GLN A 163 19.49 -14.97 -10.06
C GLN A 163 19.27 -16.34 -9.41
N GLU A 164 18.11 -16.56 -8.78
CA GLU A 164 17.75 -17.86 -8.20
C GLU A 164 17.14 -18.83 -9.22
N GLY A 165 16.68 -18.33 -10.38
CA GLY A 165 16.17 -19.17 -11.46
C GLY A 165 14.75 -19.71 -11.28
N ASP A 166 13.98 -19.16 -10.33
CA ASP A 166 12.58 -19.56 -10.08
C ASP A 166 11.59 -18.45 -10.45
N ILE A 167 10.34 -18.83 -10.77
CA ILE A 167 9.27 -17.90 -11.11
C ILE A 167 8.67 -17.34 -9.85
N ARG A 168 8.80 -16.03 -9.67
CA ARG A 168 8.32 -15.32 -8.49
C ARG A 168 7.42 -14.16 -8.87
N TRP A 169 6.66 -13.66 -7.90
CA TRP A 169 5.79 -12.50 -8.04
C TRP A 169 6.52 -11.30 -8.66
N GLY A 170 5.81 -10.45 -9.40
CA GLY A 170 6.38 -9.21 -9.97
C GLY A 170 7.42 -9.41 -11.08
N MET A 171 7.83 -10.65 -11.38
CA MET A 171 8.53 -10.98 -12.63
C MET A 171 7.65 -10.63 -13.83
N ARG A 172 8.27 -10.34 -14.97
CA ARG A 172 7.55 -10.05 -16.20
C ARG A 172 7.18 -11.34 -16.91
N GLU A 173 6.15 -11.29 -17.73
CA GLU A 173 5.78 -12.41 -18.61
C GLU A 173 6.99 -12.91 -19.42
N GLU A 174 7.83 -12.00 -19.92
CA GLU A 174 9.02 -12.37 -20.69
C GLU A 174 10.07 -13.13 -19.86
N ASP A 175 10.14 -12.90 -18.55
CA ASP A 175 11.04 -13.67 -17.67
C ASP A 175 10.55 -15.10 -17.49
N VAL A 176 9.23 -15.26 -17.39
CA VAL A 176 8.60 -16.58 -17.27
C VAL A 176 8.91 -17.41 -18.50
N ILE A 177 8.72 -16.81 -19.69
CA ILE A 177 9.00 -17.48 -20.95
C ILE A 177 10.50 -17.79 -21.09
N ALA A 178 11.37 -16.88 -20.66
CA ALA A 178 12.81 -17.11 -20.71
C ALA A 178 13.29 -18.25 -19.78
N LEU A 179 12.63 -18.44 -18.62
CA LEU A 179 13.00 -19.46 -17.63
C LEU A 179 12.33 -20.81 -17.88
N TRP A 180 11.04 -20.82 -18.22
CA TRP A 180 10.23 -22.04 -18.35
C TRP A 180 9.89 -22.42 -19.80
N GLY A 181 10.21 -21.56 -20.78
CA GLY A 181 9.86 -21.76 -22.19
C GLY A 181 8.47 -21.23 -22.55
N GLU A 182 8.01 -21.51 -23.75
CA GLU A 182 6.66 -21.13 -24.20
C GLU A 182 5.59 -21.96 -23.45
N PRO A 183 4.48 -21.35 -23.01
CA PRO A 183 3.39 -22.08 -22.38
C PRO A 183 2.68 -23.00 -23.38
N GLU A 184 2.14 -24.12 -22.88
CA GLU A 184 1.36 -25.07 -23.67
C GLU A 184 0.04 -24.44 -24.15
N SER A 185 -0.56 -23.58 -23.31
CA SER A 185 -1.74 -22.79 -23.65
C SER A 185 -1.81 -21.53 -22.81
N VAL A 186 -2.55 -20.54 -23.31
CA VAL A 186 -2.80 -19.26 -22.63
C VAL A 186 -4.31 -19.02 -22.54
N ASP A 187 -4.82 -18.92 -21.32
CA ASP A 187 -6.22 -18.59 -21.07
C ASP A 187 -6.37 -17.12 -20.68
N THR A 188 -7.44 -16.47 -21.12
CA THR A 188 -7.80 -15.14 -20.61
C THR A 188 -8.60 -15.31 -19.33
N VAL A 189 -8.16 -14.68 -18.25
CA VAL A 189 -8.85 -14.73 -16.96
C VAL A 189 -9.32 -13.35 -16.53
N LEU A 190 -10.52 -13.28 -15.94
CA LEU A 190 -11.02 -12.05 -15.33
C LEU A 190 -10.69 -12.08 -13.84
N SER A 191 -9.86 -11.15 -13.37
CA SER A 191 -9.64 -10.97 -11.94
C SER A 191 -10.83 -10.22 -11.33
N VAL A 192 -11.71 -10.95 -10.65
CA VAL A 192 -12.87 -10.37 -9.93
C VAL A 192 -12.41 -9.39 -8.83
N ALA A 193 -11.25 -9.64 -8.22
CA ALA A 193 -10.70 -8.78 -7.17
C ALA A 193 -9.98 -7.53 -7.71
N GLY A 194 -9.44 -7.59 -8.93
CA GLY A 194 -8.65 -6.51 -9.53
C GLY A 194 -9.41 -5.65 -10.54
N SER A 195 -10.65 -6.03 -10.92
CA SER A 195 -11.38 -5.43 -12.04
C SER A 195 -10.53 -5.31 -13.32
N SER A 196 -9.65 -6.30 -13.54
CA SER A 196 -8.68 -6.31 -14.64
C SER A 196 -8.63 -7.69 -15.29
N PHE A 197 -8.34 -7.71 -16.58
CA PHE A 197 -8.08 -8.93 -17.34
C PHE A 197 -6.62 -9.34 -17.15
N GLY A 198 -6.41 -10.63 -16.89
CA GLY A 198 -5.11 -11.26 -16.83
C GLY A 198 -4.99 -12.39 -17.84
N LYS A 199 -3.80 -12.99 -17.89
CA LYS A 199 -3.52 -14.22 -18.63
C LYS A 199 -3.16 -15.31 -17.63
N LEU A 200 -3.62 -16.53 -17.88
CA LEU A 200 -3.13 -17.72 -17.20
C LEU A 200 -2.27 -18.49 -18.18
N LEU A 201 -0.98 -18.60 -17.91
CA LEU A 201 -0.03 -19.36 -18.69
C LEU A 201 0.00 -20.79 -18.14
N ASN A 202 -0.28 -21.79 -18.98
CA ASN A 202 -0.34 -23.18 -18.58
C ASN A 202 0.95 -23.92 -18.95
N TYR A 203 1.55 -24.60 -17.97
CA TYR A 203 2.77 -25.38 -18.10
C TYR A 203 2.57 -26.75 -17.44
N GLY A 204 2.01 -27.75 -18.14
CA GLY A 204 1.86 -29.10 -17.60
C GLY A 204 1.11 -29.13 -16.26
N ASP A 205 1.86 -29.35 -15.17
CA ASP A 205 1.42 -29.39 -13.77
C ASP A 205 1.35 -28.02 -13.07
N ARG A 206 1.76 -26.94 -13.73
CA ARG A 206 1.83 -25.58 -13.18
C ARG A 206 1.04 -24.58 -14.00
N GLN A 207 0.61 -23.50 -13.35
CA GLN A 207 -0.04 -22.35 -13.99
C GLN A 207 0.53 -21.05 -13.44
N VAL A 208 0.72 -20.05 -14.29
CA VAL A 208 1.23 -18.72 -13.89
C VAL A 208 0.20 -17.65 -14.23
N LEU A 209 -0.25 -16.91 -13.23
CA LEU A 209 -1.16 -15.79 -13.40
C LEU A 209 -0.38 -14.52 -13.71
N ILE A 210 -0.63 -13.94 -14.88
CA ILE A 210 -0.08 -12.65 -15.31
C ILE A 210 -1.18 -11.59 -15.27
N ILE A 211 -0.93 -10.49 -14.53
CA ILE A 211 -1.78 -9.29 -14.53
C ILE A 211 -0.90 -8.09 -14.87
N ASP A 212 -1.37 -7.25 -15.79
CA ASP A 212 -0.63 -6.06 -16.27
C ASP A 212 0.82 -6.38 -16.71
N GLY A 213 1.01 -7.55 -17.34
CA GLY A 213 2.32 -8.03 -17.84
C GLY A 213 3.27 -8.56 -16.76
N LYS A 214 2.79 -8.78 -15.52
CA LYS A 214 3.61 -9.27 -14.41
C LYS A 214 2.96 -10.47 -13.72
N VAL A 215 3.79 -11.36 -13.18
CA VAL A 215 3.38 -12.50 -12.35
C VAL A 215 2.68 -12.00 -11.09
N GLU A 216 1.41 -12.34 -10.92
CA GLU A 216 0.66 -12.13 -9.68
C GLU A 216 0.73 -13.39 -8.80
N ASP A 217 0.66 -14.59 -9.40
CA ASP A 217 0.73 -15.85 -8.66
C ASP A 217 1.20 -17.04 -9.51
N VAL A 218 1.60 -18.12 -8.84
CA VAL A 218 1.97 -19.41 -9.45
C VAL A 218 1.20 -20.52 -8.72
N PHE A 219 0.52 -21.38 -9.48
CA PHE A 219 -0.29 -22.47 -8.97
C PHE A 219 0.28 -23.82 -9.40
N GLU A 220 0.19 -24.80 -8.52
CA GLU A 220 0.28 -26.22 -8.87
C GLU A 220 -1.14 -26.75 -9.12
N LYS A 221 -1.31 -27.59 -10.15
CA LYS A 221 -2.60 -28.20 -10.51
C LYS A 221 -2.99 -29.34 -9.57
#